data_AF-A0A317KP16-F1
#
_entry.id   AF-A0A317KP16-F1
#
_cell.length_a   1.000
_cell.length_b   1.000
_cell.length_c   1.000
_cell.angle_alpha   90.00
_cell.angle_beta   90.00
_cell.angle_gamma   90.00
#
_symmetry.space_group_name_H-M   'P 1'
#
loop_
_entity.id
_entity.type
_entity.pdbx_description
1 polymer ?
#
loop_
_entity_poly.entity_id
_entity_poly.type
_entity_poly.pdbx_seq_one_letter_code
_entity_poly.pdbx_strand_id
1 'polypeptide(L)' 'MTDEPPCTYTTAIAALLLGALGPRERQDLEAHLRQCPTCLGELVLLAPLPGLLHRAAPPGSCPRRDP' A
#
# COMPACT_ATOMS: atom_id res chain seq x y z
N MET A 1 -11.28 -16.40 -18.80
CA MET A 1 -10.25 -16.13 -17.78
C MET A 1 -9.07 -15.53 -18.53
N THR A 2 -9.04 -14.20 -18.65
CA THR A 2 -7.99 -13.51 -19.39
C THR A 2 -6.80 -13.35 -18.44
N ASP A 3 -5.73 -14.08 -18.72
CA ASP A 3 -4.42 -13.91 -18.09
C ASP A 3 -3.79 -12.64 -18.69
N GLU A 4 -4.15 -11.48 -18.13
CA GLU A 4 -3.46 -10.23 -18.41
C GLU A 4 -2.18 -10.22 -17.56
N PRO A 5 -1.00 -9.95 -18.13
CA PRO A 5 0.24 -9.94 -17.35
C PRO A 5 0.10 -8.97 -16.18
N PRO A 6 0.54 -9.36 -14.97
CA PRO A 6 0.34 -8.54 -13.78
C PRO A 6 1.01 -7.18 -13.96
N CYS A 7 0.27 -6.10 -13.71
CA CYS A 7 0.83 -4.77 -13.79
C CYS A 7 1.98 -4.60 -12.79
N THR A 8 3.15 -4.15 -13.26
CA THR A 8 4.36 -4.04 -12.44
C THR A 8 4.24 -3.01 -11.31
N TYR A 9 3.34 -2.03 -11.44
CA TYR A 9 3.09 -1.00 -10.44
C TYR A 9 2.31 -1.50 -9.21
N THR A 10 1.71 -2.70 -9.27
CA THR A 10 0.93 -3.27 -8.15
C THR A 10 1.75 -3.40 -6.86
N THR A 11 3.04 -3.74 -6.97
CA THR A 11 3.96 -3.85 -5.83
C THR A 11 4.24 -2.51 -5.15
N ALA A 12 4.13 -1.39 -5.89
CA ALA A 12 4.36 -0.04 -5.37
C ALA A 12 3.14 0.53 -4.62
N ILE A 13 1.96 -0.09 -4.71
CA ILE A 13 0.73 0.39 -4.07
C ILE A 13 0.86 0.40 -2.53
N ALA A 14 1.42 -0.66 -1.95
CA ALA A 14 1.66 -0.71 -0.50
C ALA A 14 2.64 0.40 -0.07
N ALA A 15 3.71 0.62 -0.84
CA ALA A 15 4.68 1.68 -0.57
C ALA A 15 4.04 3.08 -0.67
N LEU A 16 3.13 3.30 -1.63
CA LEU A 16 2.35 4.54 -1.74
C LEU A 16 1.52 4.79 -0.47
N LEU A 17 0.75 3.79 -0.03
CA LEU A 17 -0.14 3.89 1.13
C LEU A 17 0.61 4.11 2.45
N LEU A 18 1.78 3.49 2.59
CA LEU A 18 2.63 3.61 3.77
C LEU A 18 3.53 4.85 3.76
N GLY A 19 3.50 5.64 2.67
CA GLY A 19 4.33 6.83 2.52
C GLY A 19 5.82 6.52 2.33
N ALA A 20 6.15 5.35 1.79
CA ALA A 20 7.53 4.88 1.59
C ALA A 20 8.10 5.22 0.20
N LEU A 21 7.30 5.76 -0.73
CA LEU A 21 7.76 6.17 -2.06
C LEU A 21 8.45 7.53 -2.05
N GLY A 22 9.49 7.67 -2.88
CA GLY A 22 10.06 8.97 -3.20
C GLY A 22 9.08 9.86 -3.99
N PRO A 23 9.33 11.18 -4.07
CA PRO A 23 8.40 12.13 -4.68
C PRO A 23 8.17 11.87 -6.17
N ARG A 24 9.20 11.40 -6.90
CA ARG A 24 9.09 11.09 -8.33
C ARG A 24 8.31 9.80 -8.58
N GLU A 25 8.66 8.72 -7.87
CA GLU A 25 7.96 7.43 -7.97
C GLU A 25 6.48 7.56 -7.61
N ARG A 26 6.17 8.38 -6.60
CA ARG A 26 4.79 8.71 -6.25
C ARG A 26 4.04 9.36 -7.41
N GLN A 27 4.60 10.38 -8.05
CA GLN A 27 3.96 11.07 -9.18
C GLN A 27 3.71 10.13 -10.36
N ASP A 28 4.71 9.28 -10.68
CA ASP A 28 4.60 8.30 -11.76
C ASP A 28 3.47 7.28 -11.48
N LEU A 29 3.39 6.78 -10.24
CA LEU A 29 2.34 5.85 -9.84
C LEU A 29 0.95 6.53 -9.78
N GLU A 30 0.84 7.75 -9.27
CA GLU A 30 -0.42 8.52 -9.27
C GLU A 30 -0.92 8.80 -10.70
N ALA A 31 -0.01 9.02 -11.65
CA ALA A 31 -0.36 9.14 -13.06
C ALA A 31 -0.83 7.82 -13.68
N HIS A 32 -0.21 6.71 -13.30
CA HIS A 32 -0.60 5.36 -13.72
C HIS A 32 -1.97 4.95 -13.17
N LEU A 33 -2.27 5.27 -11.91
CA LEU A 33 -3.55 4.97 -11.25
C LEU A 33 -4.75 5.56 -12.00
N ARG A 34 -4.59 6.69 -12.70
CA ARG A 34 -5.67 7.26 -13.52
C ARG A 34 -6.07 6.40 -14.73
N GLN A 35 -5.23 5.44 -15.11
CA GLN A 35 -5.34 4.69 -16.37
C GLN A 35 -5.38 3.17 -16.16
N CYS A 36 -5.10 2.67 -14.96
CA CYS A 36 -5.03 1.24 -14.67
C CYS A 36 -6.07 0.80 -13.62
N PRO A 37 -7.15 0.09 -14.04
CA PRO A 37 -8.17 -0.39 -13.12
C PRO A 37 -7.64 -1.44 -12.14
N THR A 38 -6.62 -2.23 -12.54
CA THR A 38 -5.98 -3.22 -11.66
C THR A 38 -5.30 -2.56 -10.48
N CYS A 39 -4.48 -1.52 -10.73
CA CYS A 39 -3.81 -0.78 -9.67
C CYS A 39 -4.79 0.03 -8.80
N LEU A 40 -5.89 0.54 -9.36
CA LEU A 40 -6.97 1.14 -8.57
C LEU A 40 -7.65 0.12 -7.66
N GLY A 41 -7.92 -1.08 -8.16
CA GLY A 41 -8.50 -2.18 -7.37
C GLY A 41 -7.60 -2.57 -6.20
N GLU A 42 -6.31 -2.74 -6.45
CA GLU A 42 -5.31 -2.99 -5.40
C GLU A 42 -5.24 -1.85 -4.37
N LEU A 43 -5.30 -0.59 -4.84
CA LEU A 43 -5.32 0.56 -3.93
C LEU A 43 -6.53 0.54 -3.00
N VAL A 44 -7.72 0.25 -3.52
CA VAL A 44 -8.94 0.13 -2.71
C VAL A 44 -8.84 -1.04 -1.73
N LEU A 45 -8.29 -2.18 -2.17
CA LEU A 45 -8.10 -3.36 -1.34
C LEU A 45 -7.17 -3.09 -0.15
N LEU A 46 -6.07 -2.35 -0.38
CA LEU A 46 -5.03 -2.11 0.62
C LEU A 46 -5.26 -0.84 1.45
N ALA A 47 -6.13 0.08 1.03
CA ALA A 47 -6.40 1.36 1.71
C ALA A 47 -6.73 1.26 3.21
N PRO A 48 -7.39 0.21 3.74
CA PRO A 48 -7.63 0.08 5.18
C PRO A 48 -6.36 -0.24 6.01
N LEU A 49 -5.30 -0.78 5.40
CA LEU A 49 -4.14 -1.30 6.12
C LEU A 49 -3.41 -0.26 6.98
N PRO A 50 -3.14 0.98 6.51
CA PRO A 50 -2.47 1.99 7.35
C PRO A 50 -3.20 2.24 8.67
N GLY A 51 -4.54 2.26 8.66
CA GLY A 51 -5.35 2.43 9.86
C GLY A 51 -5.31 1.23 10.81
N LEU A 52 -5.21 0.01 10.27
CA LEU A 52 -5.04 -1.21 11.05
C LEU A 52 -3.63 -1.28 11.66
N LEU A 53 -2.60 -0.95 10.88
CA LEU A 53 -1.21 -0.93 11.32
C LEU A 53 -0.96 0.10 12.42
N HIS A 54 -1.60 1.27 12.35
CA HIS A 54 -1.51 2.28 13.41
C HIS A 54 -2.03 1.80 14.78
N ARG A 55 -2.97 0.83 14.78
CA ARG A 55 -3.53 0.22 16.01
C ARG A 55 -2.74 -0.99 16.46
N ALA A 56 -2.01 -1.63 15.55
CA ALA A 56 -1.16 -2.75 15.88
C ALA A 56 0.08 -2.24 16.62
N ALA A 57 0.46 -2.94 17.69
CA ALA A 57 1.76 -2.71 18.30
C ALA A 57 2.84 -3.29 17.37
N PRO A 58 3.99 -2.61 17.21
CA PRO A 58 5.06 -3.11 16.36
C PRO A 58 5.57 -4.46 16.86
N PRO A 59 5.97 -5.39 15.98
CA PRO A 59 6.48 -6.69 16.39
C PRO A 59 7.68 -6.51 17.32
N GLY A 60 7.63 -7.16 18.49
CA GLY A 60 8.67 -7.03 19.52
C GLY A 60 8.43 -5.94 20.57
N SER A 61 7.33 -5.18 20.50
CA SER A 61 6.90 -4.37 21.64
C SER A 61 6.35 -5.27 22.74
N CYS A 62 7.16 -5.57 23.76
CA CYS A 62 6.62 -6.06 25.03
C CYS A 62 5.67 -4.98 25.58
N PRO A 63 4.40 -5.27 25.88
CA PRO A 63 3.59 -4.34 26.63
C PRO A 63 4.25 -4.19 28.01
N ARG A 64 4.64 -2.96 28.38
CA ARG A 64 5.04 -2.68 29.76
C ARG A 64 3.82 -2.97 30.63
N ARG A 65 3.87 -4.07 31.38
CA ARG A 65 2.86 -4.41 32.38
C ARG A 65 3.11 -3.49 33.57
N ASP A 66 2.43 -2.35 33.61
CA ASP A 66 2.41 -1.48 34.79
C ASP A 66 1.58 -2.18 35.91
N PRO A 67 2.03 -2.15 37.17
CA PRO A 67 1.41 -2.89 38.28
C PRO A 67 0.02 -2.41 38.67
#